data_AF-A0A946YZ80-F1
#
_entry.id   AF-A0A946YZ80-F1
#
_cell.length_a   1.000
_cell.length_b   1.000
_cell.length_c   1.000
_cell.angle_alpha   90.00
_cell.angle_beta   90.00
_cell.angle_gamma   90.00
#
_symmetry.space_group_name_H-M   'P 1'
#
loop_
_entity.id
_entity.type
_entity.pdbx_description
1 polymer ?
#
loop_
_entity_poly.entity_id
_entity_poly.type
_entity_poly.pdbx_seq_one_letter_code
_entity_poly.pdbx_strand_id
1 'polypeptide(L)'
;MIDRSFGSNIDFGFFVMLIVCFGVIVAVAKKVVTKDDPWLVSLIIGGFMAKLVGAYLRWYVLIVVYRGSGDAIGYHSRGQLYADVIRSFQVPEIQNFGSGTKFMYLLSGISYVPYKPSLFGSFVLFGSFAFLGQILFYVAFRNSFAKIRWRWYAIAIFFLPSIIFWPASIGKESVMYISIGIAAWGVSKLL
;
A
#
# COMPACT_ATOMS: atom_id res chain seq x y z
N MET A 1 26.87 -0.12 13.79
CA MET A 1 26.06 -0.82 14.81
C MET A 1 24.62 -0.75 14.31
N ILE A 2 24.14 -1.79 13.61
CA ILE A 2 22.76 -1.83 13.10
C ILE A 2 21.89 -2.11 14.32
N ASP A 3 21.14 -1.11 14.76
CA ASP A 3 20.29 -1.21 15.93
C ASP A 3 19.23 -2.30 15.70
N ARG A 4 19.15 -3.28 16.61
CA ARG A 4 18.23 -4.42 16.53
C ARG A 4 16.75 -3.99 16.66
N SER A 5 16.50 -2.70 16.89
CA SER A 5 15.17 -2.08 17.02
C SER A 5 14.39 -1.99 15.70
N PHE A 6 15.03 -2.07 14.53
CA PHE A 6 14.35 -2.09 13.22
C PHE A 6 13.98 -3.51 12.73
N GLY A 7 14.18 -4.52 13.59
CA GLY A 7 13.82 -5.91 13.29
C GLY A 7 12.35 -6.07 12.93
N SER A 8 12.05 -7.08 12.12
CA SER A 8 10.70 -7.55 11.81
C SER A 8 10.05 -8.12 13.06
N ASN A 9 9.72 -7.27 14.04
CA ASN A 9 8.91 -7.63 15.19
C ASN A 9 7.50 -7.93 14.64
N ILE A 10 7.35 -9.16 14.18
CA ILE A 10 6.12 -9.75 13.71
C ILE A 10 5.37 -10.13 14.98
N ASP A 11 4.41 -9.30 15.34
CA ASP A 11 3.56 -9.50 16.49
C ASP A 11 2.14 -9.91 16.05
N PHE A 12 1.26 -10.12 17.03
CA PHE A 12 -0.14 -10.42 16.76
C PHE A 12 -0.82 -9.32 15.92
N GLY A 13 -0.48 -8.04 16.17
CA GLY A 13 -1.01 -6.90 15.42
C GLY A 13 -0.67 -6.96 13.94
N PHE A 14 0.55 -7.37 13.60
CA PHE A 14 0.96 -7.61 12.21
C PHE A 14 0.09 -8.67 11.54
N PHE A 15 -0.15 -9.82 12.17
CA PHE A 15 -0.97 -10.87 11.56
C PHE A 15 -2.42 -10.42 11.35
N VAL A 16 -3.00 -9.73 12.33
CA VAL A 16 -4.35 -9.16 12.19
C VAL A 16 -4.40 -8.18 11.02
N MET A 17 -3.44 -7.26 10.92
CA MET A 17 -3.35 -6.31 9.81
C MET A 17 -3.20 -7.02 8.45
N LEU A 18 -2.35 -8.05 8.36
CA LEU A 18 -2.16 -8.82 7.13
C LEU A 18 -3.44 -9.55 6.71
N ILE A 19 -4.14 -10.18 7.66
CA ILE A 19 -5.42 -10.86 7.41
C ILE A 19 -6.47 -9.85 6.94
N VAL A 20 -6.54 -8.68 7.56
CA VAL A 20 -7.47 -7.61 7.16
C VAL A 20 -7.15 -7.13 5.75
N CYS A 21 -5.89 -6.80 5.44
CA CYS A 21 -5.46 -6.40 4.10
C CYS A 21 -5.83 -7.47 3.06
N PHE A 22 -5.49 -8.73 3.32
CA PHE A 22 -5.81 -9.84 2.43
C PHE A 22 -7.32 -10.02 2.23
N GLY A 23 -8.08 -9.98 3.32
CA GLY A 23 -9.55 -10.08 3.28
C GLY A 23 -10.19 -8.96 2.48
N VAL A 24 -9.72 -7.71 2.64
CA VAL A 24 -10.15 -6.55 1.85
C VAL A 24 -9.83 -6.75 0.37
N ILE A 25 -8.60 -7.16 0.03
CA ILE A 25 -8.22 -7.41 -1.37
C ILE A 25 -9.09 -8.50 -1.99
N VAL A 26 -9.32 -9.62 -1.31
CA VAL A 26 -10.17 -10.71 -1.81
C VAL A 26 -11.61 -10.25 -1.99
N ALA A 27 -12.16 -9.49 -1.04
CA ALA A 27 -13.51 -8.95 -1.13
C ALA A 27 -13.66 -7.99 -2.33
N VAL A 28 -12.70 -7.08 -2.51
CA VAL A 28 -12.67 -6.15 -3.65
C VAL A 28 -12.51 -6.91 -4.96
N ALA A 29 -11.60 -7.88 -5.03
CA ALA A 29 -11.38 -8.70 -6.22
C ALA A 29 -12.67 -9.42 -6.64
N LYS A 30 -13.35 -10.09 -5.71
CA LYS A 30 -14.63 -10.76 -5.98
C LYS A 30 -15.73 -9.80 -6.44
N LYS A 31 -15.73 -8.56 -5.95
CA LYS A 31 -16.70 -7.53 -6.36
C LYS A 31 -16.43 -6.96 -7.75
N VAL A 32 -15.16 -6.88 -8.15
CA VAL A 32 -14.72 -6.32 -9.44
C VAL A 32 -14.85 -7.34 -10.59
N VAL A 33 -14.68 -8.62 -10.28
CA VAL A 33 -14.71 -9.67 -11.30
C VAL A 33 -16.14 -9.99 -11.73
N THR A 34 -16.37 -10.00 -13.04
CA THR A 34 -17.61 -10.46 -13.67
C THR A 34 -17.65 -11.98 -13.73
N LYS A 35 -18.84 -12.58 -13.71
CA LYS A 35 -19.00 -14.06 -13.74
C LYS A 35 -18.27 -14.74 -14.91
N ASP A 36 -18.08 -14.02 -16.01
CA ASP A 36 -17.49 -14.56 -17.24
C ASP A 36 -15.95 -14.70 -17.22
N ASP A 37 -15.25 -14.12 -16.24
CA ASP A 37 -13.78 -14.14 -16.16
C ASP A 37 -13.27 -14.60 -14.77
N PRO A 38 -13.56 -15.83 -14.33
CA PRO A 38 -13.19 -16.31 -12.98
C PRO A 38 -11.68 -16.32 -12.72
N TRP A 39 -10.88 -16.49 -13.78
CA TRP A 39 -9.41 -16.49 -13.72
C TRP A 39 -8.84 -15.16 -13.21
N LEU A 40 -9.59 -14.05 -13.35
CA LEU A 40 -9.16 -12.72 -12.94
C LEU A 40 -9.05 -12.58 -11.41
N VAL A 41 -9.85 -13.33 -10.64
CA VAL A 41 -9.69 -13.35 -9.18
C VAL A 41 -8.32 -13.93 -8.82
N SER A 42 -7.95 -15.05 -9.43
CA SER A 42 -6.65 -15.69 -9.23
C SER A 42 -5.50 -14.79 -9.71
N LEU A 43 -5.68 -14.06 -10.82
CA LEU A 43 -4.70 -13.07 -11.28
C LEU A 43 -4.50 -11.96 -10.25
N ILE A 44 -5.58 -11.38 -9.71
CA ILE A 44 -5.49 -10.31 -8.70
C ILE A 44 -4.84 -10.82 -7.42
N ILE A 45 -5.22 -12.02 -6.94
CA ILE A 45 -4.60 -12.63 -5.76
C ILE A 45 -3.11 -12.89 -6.02
N GLY A 46 -2.75 -13.46 -7.18
CA GLY A 46 -1.36 -13.67 -7.57
C GLY A 46 -0.56 -12.38 -7.65
N GLY A 47 -1.18 -11.31 -8.19
CA GLY A 47 -0.60 -9.97 -8.21
C GLY A 47 -0.37 -9.40 -6.82
N PHE A 48 -1.31 -9.63 -5.89
CA PHE A 48 -1.15 -9.20 -4.50
C PHE A 48 -0.02 -9.97 -3.80
N MET A 49 0.09 -11.27 -4.04
CA MET A 49 1.23 -12.05 -3.53
C MET A 49 2.56 -11.53 -4.09
N ALA A 50 2.61 -11.21 -5.39
CA ALA A 50 3.77 -10.58 -6.00
C ALA A 50 4.07 -9.20 -5.37
N LYS A 51 3.04 -8.42 -5.05
CA LYS A 51 3.18 -7.14 -4.31
C LYS A 51 3.77 -7.33 -2.92
N LEU A 52 3.37 -8.37 -2.17
CA LEU A 52 3.94 -8.68 -0.86
C LEU A 52 5.43 -9.07 -0.97
N VAL A 53 5.79 -9.83 -2.00
CA VAL A 53 7.20 -10.10 -2.32
C VAL A 53 7.94 -8.80 -2.66
N GLY A 54 7.33 -7.92 -3.46
CA GLY A 54 7.85 -6.57 -3.73
C GLY A 54 8.08 -5.74 -2.47
N ALA A 55 7.15 -5.79 -1.52
CA ALA A 55 7.26 -5.10 -0.24
C ALA A 55 8.43 -5.63 0.59
N TYR A 56 8.62 -6.96 0.63
CA TYR A 56 9.77 -7.57 1.27
C TYR A 56 11.09 -7.15 0.62
N LEU A 57 11.19 -7.24 -0.72
CA LEU A 57 12.39 -6.83 -1.45
C LEU A 57 12.69 -5.34 -1.24
N ARG A 58 11.66 -4.49 -1.25
CA ARG A 58 11.79 -3.05 -1.04
C ARG A 58 12.28 -2.74 0.38
N TRP A 59 11.77 -3.45 1.39
CA TRP A 59 12.24 -3.36 2.77
C TRP A 59 13.69 -3.83 2.91
N TYR A 60 14.03 -4.97 2.30
CA TYR A 60 15.38 -5.51 2.28
C TYR A 60 16.38 -4.52 1.67
N VAL A 61 16.05 -3.92 0.51
CA VAL A 61 16.88 -2.90 -0.13
C VAL A 61 17.06 -1.68 0.78
N LEU A 62 16.00 -1.22 1.44
CA LEU A 62 16.12 -0.09 2.38
C LEU A 62 17.10 -0.39 3.52
N ILE A 63 16.99 -1.57 4.14
CA ILE A 63 17.80 -1.91 5.31
C ILE A 63 19.24 -2.27 4.92
N VAL A 64 19.42 -3.10 3.89
CA VAL A 64 20.73 -3.66 3.54
C VAL A 64 21.51 -2.76 2.60
N VAL A 65 20.88 -2.30 1.52
CA VAL A 65 21.55 -1.53 0.47
C VAL A 65 21.64 -0.07 0.87
N TYR A 66 20.52 0.52 1.31
CA TYR A 66 20.48 1.92 1.74
C TYR A 66 20.87 2.12 3.19
N ARG A 67 21.22 1.04 3.92
CA ARG A 67 21.71 1.09 5.31
C ARG A 67 20.74 1.80 6.26
N GLY A 68 19.44 1.67 6.02
CA GLY A 68 18.41 2.38 6.78
C GLY A 68 18.38 3.89 6.50
N SER A 69 18.96 4.36 5.40
CA SER A 69 18.83 5.73 4.94
C SER A 69 17.70 5.82 3.93
N GLY A 70 16.54 6.31 4.38
CA GLY A 70 15.42 6.56 3.49
C GLY A 70 14.22 7.16 4.21
N ASP A 71 13.46 7.97 3.47
CA ASP A 71 12.25 8.64 3.94
C ASP A 71 11.28 7.72 4.69
N ALA A 72 11.19 6.45 4.28
CA ALA A 72 10.32 5.44 4.88
C ALA A 72 10.55 5.27 6.39
N ILE A 73 11.80 5.42 6.86
CA ILE A 73 12.13 5.34 8.30
C ILE A 73 11.64 6.57 9.04
N GLY A 74 11.76 7.75 8.42
CA GLY A 74 11.17 8.98 8.94
C GLY A 74 9.65 8.88 9.03
N TYR A 75 8.99 8.38 7.98
CA TYR A 75 7.54 8.17 7.96
C TYR A 75 7.08 7.19 9.04
N HIS A 76 7.79 6.07 9.20
CA HIS A 76 7.46 5.08 10.21
C HIS A 76 7.61 5.62 11.64
N SER A 77 8.78 6.19 11.96
CA SER A 77 9.09 6.68 13.32
C SER A 77 8.17 7.82 13.75
N ARG A 78 7.94 8.81 12.87
CA ARG A 78 7.02 9.91 13.15
C ARG A 78 5.57 9.45 13.19
N GLY A 79 5.20 8.49 12.34
CA GLY A 79 3.88 7.85 12.38
C GLY A 79 3.61 7.18 13.72
N GLN A 80 4.57 6.42 14.27
CA GLN A 80 4.41 5.80 15.59
C GLN A 80 4.17 6.84 16.70
N LEU A 81 4.97 7.92 16.71
CA LEU A 81 4.78 9.01 17.68
C LEU A 81 3.39 9.64 17.57
N TYR A 82 2.95 9.94 16.34
CA TYR A 82 1.64 10.56 16.14
C TYR A 82 0.49 9.61 16.51
N ALA A 83 0.63 8.32 16.23
CA ALA A 83 -0.34 7.32 16.63
C ALA A 83 -0.48 7.24 18.16
N ASP A 84 0.62 7.32 18.90
CA ASP A 84 0.60 7.30 20.37
C ASP A 84 -0.07 8.56 20.94
N VAL A 85 0.20 9.74 20.37
CA VAL A 85 -0.50 10.99 20.73
C VAL A 85 -2.01 10.87 20.44
N ILE A 86 -2.40 10.38 19.26
CA ILE A 86 -3.82 10.21 18.90
C ILE A 86 -4.52 9.22 19.83
N ARG A 87 -3.86 8.11 20.20
CA ARG A 87 -4.40 7.13 21.16
C ARG A 87 -4.59 7.70 22.56
N SER A 88 -3.82 8.72 22.92
CA SER A 88 -4.02 9.48 24.17
C SER A 88 -5.13 10.54 24.08
N PHE A 89 -5.90 10.54 22.99
CA PHE A 89 -6.95 11.53 22.69
C PHE A 89 -6.43 12.96 22.58
N GLN A 90 -5.17 13.11 22.19
CA GLN A 90 -4.53 14.40 21.95
C GLN A 90 -4.32 14.62 20.44
N VAL A 91 -4.19 15.88 20.04
CA VAL A 91 -3.91 16.26 18.65
C VAL A 91 -2.39 16.38 18.48
N PRO A 92 -1.76 15.63 17.55
CA PRO A 92 -0.34 15.78 17.26
C PRO A 92 -0.01 17.21 16.81
N GLU A 93 1.07 17.78 17.34
CA GLU A 93 1.56 19.08 16.88
C GLU A 93 2.19 18.93 15.49
N ILE A 94 1.55 19.52 14.48
CA ILE A 94 2.02 19.46 13.09
C ILE A 94 2.53 20.83 12.69
N GLN A 95 3.82 21.06 12.91
CA GLN A 95 4.46 22.31 12.52
C GLN A 95 4.49 22.43 10.99
N ASN A 96 3.93 23.49 10.41
CA ASN A 96 3.98 23.87 8.98
C ASN A 96 3.59 22.75 8.00
N PHE A 97 2.28 22.55 7.79
CA PHE A 97 1.65 21.47 7.00
C PHE A 97 1.98 21.45 5.48
N GLY A 98 2.80 22.36 4.96
CA GLY A 98 3.00 22.56 3.52
C GLY A 98 3.87 21.54 2.76
N SER A 99 4.38 20.48 3.40
CA SER A 99 5.26 19.49 2.72
C SER A 99 4.64 18.11 2.67
N GLY A 100 4.77 17.42 1.53
CA GLY A 100 4.27 16.04 1.36
C GLY A 100 4.89 15.06 2.36
N THR A 101 6.08 15.34 2.88
CA THR A 101 6.73 14.53 3.92
C THR A 101 5.94 14.56 5.23
N LYS A 102 5.44 15.74 5.64
CA LYS A 102 4.64 15.88 6.87
C LYS A 102 3.23 15.30 6.72
N PHE A 103 2.65 15.40 5.53
CA PHE A 103 1.42 14.67 5.22
C PHE A 103 1.61 13.16 5.43
N MET A 104 2.74 12.60 4.99
CA MET A 104 3.06 11.19 5.25
C MET A 104 3.22 10.87 6.75
N TYR A 105 3.75 11.78 7.57
CA TYR A 105 3.80 11.61 9.03
C TYR A 105 2.39 11.51 9.63
N LEU A 106 1.48 12.40 9.23
CA LEU A 106 0.09 12.35 9.70
C LEU A 106 -0.62 11.10 9.22
N LEU A 107 -0.54 10.79 7.92
CA LEU A 107 -1.23 9.66 7.33
C LEU A 107 -0.76 8.33 7.93
N SER A 108 0.55 8.17 8.13
CA SER A 108 1.09 7.00 8.82
C SER A 108 0.62 6.93 10.27
N GLY A 109 0.62 8.04 11.00
CA GLY A 109 0.09 8.09 12.37
C GLY A 109 -1.37 7.66 12.47
N ILE A 110 -2.25 8.20 11.62
CA ILE A 110 -3.67 7.80 11.55
C ILE A 110 -3.79 6.31 11.22
N SER A 111 -3.04 5.84 10.23
CA SER A 111 -3.08 4.44 9.79
C SER A 111 -2.62 3.47 10.87
N TYR A 112 -1.78 3.95 11.79
CA TYR A 112 -1.23 3.16 12.89
C TYR A 112 -2.10 3.25 14.14
N VAL A 113 -3.11 4.10 14.27
CA VAL A 113 -3.94 4.17 15.50
C VAL A 113 -4.45 2.80 15.96
N PRO A 114 -4.99 1.93 15.09
CA PRO A 114 -5.61 0.67 15.54
C PRO A 114 -4.61 -0.39 16.05
N TYR A 115 -3.32 -0.32 15.68
CA TYR A 115 -2.32 -1.34 16.02
C TYR A 115 -0.90 -0.77 15.98
N LYS A 116 0.05 -1.32 16.73
CA LYS A 116 1.46 -0.88 16.66
C LYS A 116 2.16 -1.60 15.51
N PRO A 117 2.55 -0.91 14.43
CA PRO A 117 3.20 -1.59 13.30
C PRO A 117 4.69 -1.72 13.55
N SER A 118 5.27 -2.79 13.00
CA SER A 118 6.70 -2.83 12.65
C SER A 118 6.95 -2.06 11.35
N LEU A 119 8.22 -1.72 11.09
CA LEU A 119 8.61 -1.09 9.83
C LEU A 119 8.17 -1.94 8.63
N PHE A 120 8.41 -3.25 8.68
CA PHE A 120 7.95 -4.16 7.62
C PHE A 120 6.41 -4.21 7.51
N GLY A 121 5.70 -4.22 8.65
CA GLY A 121 4.23 -4.14 8.66
C GLY A 121 3.71 -2.90 7.92
N SER A 122 4.40 -1.77 8.03
CA SER A 122 4.06 -0.57 7.27
C SER A 122 4.25 -0.72 5.76
N PHE A 123 5.24 -1.49 5.30
CA PHE A 123 5.44 -1.77 3.87
C PHE A 123 4.29 -2.62 3.32
N VAL A 124 3.84 -3.61 4.09
CA VAL A 124 2.68 -4.44 3.74
C VAL A 124 1.41 -3.59 3.66
N LEU A 125 1.15 -2.76 4.67
CA LEU A 125 -0.04 -1.90 4.69
C LEU A 125 -0.08 -0.94 3.50
N PHE A 126 0.96 -0.13 3.32
CA PHE A 126 1.01 0.86 2.25
C PHE A 126 1.15 0.21 0.86
N GLY A 127 1.84 -0.93 0.76
CA GLY A 127 1.84 -1.74 -0.46
C GLY A 127 0.44 -2.26 -0.81
N SER A 128 -0.39 -2.55 0.18
CA SER A 128 -1.81 -2.92 -0.02
C SER A 128 -2.64 -1.73 -0.49
N PHE A 129 -2.40 -0.52 0.02
CA PHE A 129 -3.03 0.70 -0.53
C PHE A 129 -2.66 0.90 -2.00
N ALA A 130 -1.39 0.78 -2.35
CA ALA A 130 -0.95 0.87 -3.75
C ALA A 130 -1.63 -0.20 -4.62
N PHE A 131 -1.79 -1.42 -4.10
CA PHE A 131 -2.45 -2.51 -4.81
C PHE A 131 -3.95 -2.27 -5.03
N LEU A 132 -4.66 -1.69 -4.05
CA LEU A 132 -6.04 -1.22 -4.26
C LEU A 132 -6.10 -0.19 -5.40
N GLY A 133 -5.14 0.74 -5.46
CA GLY A 133 -5.01 1.67 -6.59
C GLY A 133 -4.85 0.94 -7.93
N GLN A 134 -4.05 -0.12 -8.00
CA GLN A 134 -3.89 -0.95 -9.20
C GLN A 134 -5.17 -1.63 -9.64
N ILE A 135 -5.96 -2.17 -8.69
CA ILE A 135 -7.27 -2.74 -9.00
C ILE A 135 -8.18 -1.66 -9.58
N LEU A 136 -8.19 -0.46 -9.00
CA LEU A 136 -8.99 0.65 -9.49
C LEU A 136 -8.56 1.13 -10.88
N PHE A 137 -7.25 1.17 -11.18
CA PHE A 137 -6.74 1.41 -12.53
C PHE A 137 -7.22 0.35 -13.52
N TYR A 138 -7.14 -0.93 -13.14
CA TYR A 138 -7.68 -2.01 -13.94
C TYR A 138 -9.17 -1.84 -14.23
N VAL A 139 -9.97 -1.53 -13.21
CA VAL A 139 -11.41 -1.31 -13.36
C VAL A 139 -11.70 -0.10 -14.27
N ALA A 140 -11.00 1.01 -14.05
CA ALA A 140 -11.14 2.22 -14.85
C ALA A 140 -10.85 1.95 -16.32
N PHE A 141 -9.72 1.29 -16.60
CA PHE A 141 -9.33 0.91 -17.95
C PHE A 141 -10.37 -0.01 -18.60
N ARG A 142 -10.85 -1.01 -17.87
CA ARG A 142 -11.86 -1.95 -18.37
C ARG A 142 -13.17 -1.24 -18.72
N ASN A 143 -13.62 -0.32 -17.88
CA ASN A 143 -14.86 0.45 -18.12
C ASN A 143 -14.74 1.33 -19.37
N SER A 144 -13.61 2.02 -19.53
CA SER A 144 -13.43 3.00 -20.61
C SER A 144 -13.05 2.37 -21.96
N PHE A 145 -12.42 1.19 -21.98
CA PHE A 145 -11.82 0.61 -23.20
C PHE A 145 -12.25 -0.83 -23.50
N ALA A 146 -13.56 -1.10 -23.48
CA ALA A 146 -14.16 -2.43 -23.54
C ALA A 146 -13.70 -3.37 -24.68
N LYS A 147 -13.15 -2.86 -25.79
CA LYS A 147 -12.68 -3.68 -26.94
C LYS A 147 -11.16 -3.90 -26.98
N ILE A 148 -10.39 -3.25 -26.10
CA ILE A 148 -8.92 -3.37 -26.09
C ILE A 148 -8.52 -4.65 -25.33
N ARG A 149 -7.29 -5.11 -25.57
CA ARG A 149 -6.57 -6.23 -24.94
C ARG A 149 -6.43 -6.08 -23.39
N TRP A 150 -7.55 -5.97 -22.67
CA TRP A 150 -7.65 -5.71 -21.23
C TRP A 150 -6.92 -6.78 -20.40
N ARG A 151 -6.80 -8.01 -20.89
CA ARG A 151 -6.05 -9.10 -20.25
C ARG A 151 -4.57 -8.76 -20.10
N TRP A 152 -3.97 -8.19 -21.14
CA TRP A 152 -2.58 -7.78 -21.13
C TRP A 152 -2.35 -6.58 -20.21
N TYR A 153 -3.31 -5.65 -20.17
CA TYR A 153 -3.28 -4.56 -19.19
C TYR A 153 -3.36 -5.08 -17.75
N ALA A 154 -4.24 -6.06 -17.48
CA ALA A 154 -4.34 -6.69 -16.17
C ALA A 154 -3.01 -7.34 -15.75
N ILE A 155 -2.36 -8.09 -16.65
CA ILE A 155 -1.05 -8.68 -16.37
C ILE A 155 -0.01 -7.57 -16.09
N ALA A 156 0.04 -6.52 -16.92
CA ALA A 156 1.00 -5.43 -16.74
C ALA A 156 0.79 -4.69 -15.41
N ILE A 157 -0.43 -4.28 -15.08
CA ILE A 157 -0.69 -3.46 -13.89
C ILE A 157 -0.44 -4.23 -12.58
N PHE A 158 -0.62 -5.56 -12.58
CA PHE A 158 -0.42 -6.39 -11.39
C PHE A 158 0.98 -7.03 -11.31
N PHE A 159 1.67 -7.25 -12.43
CA PHE A 159 2.93 -8.00 -12.45
C PHE A 159 4.14 -7.26 -13.01
N LEU A 160 4.02 -6.00 -13.46
CA LEU A 160 5.18 -5.25 -13.92
C LEU A 160 6.15 -5.03 -12.74
N PRO A 161 7.45 -5.42 -12.85
CA PRO A 161 8.38 -5.40 -11.71
C PRO A 161 8.50 -4.04 -11.03
N SER A 162 8.56 -2.97 -11.81
CA SER A 162 8.60 -1.59 -11.31
C SER A 162 7.39 -1.24 -10.44
N ILE A 163 6.21 -1.66 -10.89
CA ILE A 163 4.93 -1.42 -10.23
C ILE A 163 4.78 -2.29 -8.97
N ILE A 164 5.33 -3.50 -8.96
CA ILE A 164 5.41 -4.34 -7.77
C ILE A 164 6.34 -3.72 -6.73
N PHE A 165 7.52 -3.25 -7.13
CA PHE A 165 8.59 -2.87 -6.21
C PHE A 165 8.43 -1.44 -5.64
N TRP A 166 8.30 -0.42 -6.50
CA TRP A 166 8.44 0.98 -6.08
C TRP A 166 7.36 1.45 -5.10
N PRO A 167 6.05 1.26 -5.38
CA PRO A 167 5.00 1.70 -4.47
C PRO A 167 4.73 0.68 -3.34
N ALA A 168 5.59 -0.34 -3.15
CA ALA A 168 5.49 -1.31 -2.06
C ALA A 168 6.31 -0.90 -0.83
N SER A 169 6.17 0.35 -0.41
CA SER A 169 6.76 0.86 0.84
C SER A 169 5.89 1.95 1.42
N ILE A 170 6.10 2.24 2.71
CA ILE A 170 5.58 3.48 3.29
C ILE A 170 6.24 4.67 2.60
N GLY A 171 5.46 5.37 1.77
CA GLY A 171 5.96 6.45 0.95
C GLY A 171 4.88 7.09 0.09
N LYS A 172 5.20 8.26 -0.47
CA LYS A 172 4.29 9.08 -1.29
C LYS A 172 3.75 8.29 -2.48
N GLU A 173 4.58 7.45 -3.11
CA GLU A 173 4.20 6.62 -4.25
C GLU A 173 2.99 5.73 -3.97
N SER A 174 2.96 5.05 -2.81
CA SER A 174 1.84 4.18 -2.46
C SER A 174 0.51 4.94 -2.36
N VAL A 175 0.55 6.15 -1.80
CA VAL A 175 -0.60 7.04 -1.64
C VAL A 175 -1.01 7.66 -2.97
N MET A 176 -0.04 7.97 -3.84
CA MET A 176 -0.31 8.43 -5.20
C MET A 176 -1.03 7.36 -6.00
N TYR A 177 -0.60 6.10 -5.93
CA TYR A 177 -1.24 4.99 -6.64
C TYR A 177 -2.72 4.84 -6.25
N ILE A 178 -3.05 4.86 -4.96
CA ILE A 178 -4.45 4.75 -4.53
C ILE A 178 -5.25 6.02 -4.88
N SER A 179 -4.70 7.21 -4.67
CA SER A 179 -5.39 8.47 -4.96
C SER A 179 -5.70 8.63 -6.44
N ILE A 180 -4.72 8.37 -7.31
CA ILE A 180 -4.90 8.45 -8.75
C ILE A 180 -5.80 7.31 -9.23
N GLY A 181 -5.68 6.11 -8.65
CA GLY A 181 -6.58 4.99 -8.95
C GLY A 181 -8.05 5.33 -8.64
N ILE A 182 -8.33 5.94 -7.48
CA ILE A 182 -9.66 6.43 -7.11
C ILE A 182 -10.15 7.48 -8.12
N ALA A 183 -9.31 8.46 -8.47
CA ALA A 183 -9.66 9.50 -9.44
C ALA A 183 -9.99 8.90 -10.82
N ALA A 184 -9.14 8.00 -11.33
CA ALA A 184 -9.33 7.32 -12.60
C ALA A 184 -10.62 6.48 -12.61
N TRP A 185 -10.88 5.74 -11.52
CA TRP A 185 -12.12 4.99 -11.37
C TRP A 185 -13.34 5.91 -11.35
N GLY A 186 -13.30 7.02 -10.62
CA GLY A 186 -14.37 8.01 -10.57
C GLY A 186 -14.68 8.59 -11.95
N VAL A 187 -13.64 9.00 -12.69
CA VAL A 187 -13.79 9.49 -14.08
C VAL A 187 -14.39 8.42 -15.00
N SER A 188 -13.98 7.15 -14.86
CA SER A 188 -14.53 6.03 -15.66
C SER A 188 -16.02 5.75 -15.43
N LYS A 189 -16.63 6.35 -14.40
CA LYS A 189 -18.07 6.26 -14.11
C LYS A 189 -18.86 7.47 -14.64
N LEU A 190 -18.17 8.55 -15.01
CA LEU A 190 -18.77 9.76 -15.57
C LEU A 190 -18.73 9.78 -17.10
N LEU A 191 -17.81 9.01 -17.69
CA LEU A 191 -17.69 8.77 -19.14
C LEU A 191 -18.45 7.50 -19.54
#